data_AF-A0AAN9F625-F1
#
_entry.id   AF-A0AAN9F625-F1
#
_cell.length_a   1.000
_cell.length_b   1.000
_cell.length_c   1.000
_cell.angle_alpha   90.00
_cell.angle_beta   90.00
_cell.angle_gamma   90.00
#
_symmetry.space_group_name_H-M   'P 1'
#
loop_
_entity.id
_entity.type
_entity.pdbx_description
1 polymer ?
#
loop_
_entity_poly.entity_id
_entity_poly.type
_entity_poly.pdbx_seq_one_letter_code
_entity_poly.pdbx_strand_id
1 'polypeptide(L)'
;MEMPTSWDSLRKQARKLEAQLDEQMSSYRKLVSAKVSTKIDVAESDLESWIERLLNQLQQVNSQMQAWVYSGGSEMVSHTLTRHQEILQDLAQEFYRLRSSLRAKQEHASLLDDFKEFDRTKLDLEEGGVSEQQTLLKEHASISRSTGQMDNVISQAQATLGALVFQRSTFSGINSKLGNVSSRLPTVNNILSAIKRKKSMDTIILSLVGSVCIFFIFIYWLTK
;
A
#
# COMPACT_ATOMS: atom_id res chain seq x y z
N MET A 1 31.61 17.84 -20.38
CA MET A 1 31.82 17.10 -19.11
C MET A 1 30.52 17.18 -18.35
N GLU A 2 29.72 16.11 -18.40
CA GLU A 2 28.47 15.99 -17.62
C GLU A 2 28.88 15.89 -16.15
N MET A 3 28.51 16.89 -15.33
CA MET A 3 28.71 16.80 -13.89
C MET A 3 27.89 15.60 -13.37
N PRO A 4 28.48 14.64 -12.65
CA PRO A 4 27.73 13.50 -12.15
C PRO A 4 26.57 14.01 -11.30
N THR A 5 25.35 13.66 -11.70
CA THR A 5 24.12 14.04 -11.01
C THR A 5 24.27 13.62 -9.55
N SER A 6 24.28 14.60 -8.63
CA SER A 6 24.53 14.31 -7.22
C SER A 6 23.42 13.43 -6.67
N TRP A 7 23.77 12.42 -5.87
CA TRP A 7 22.81 11.54 -5.20
C TRP A 7 21.66 12.31 -4.52
N ASP A 8 21.98 13.42 -3.85
CA ASP A 8 20.99 14.25 -3.17
C ASP A 8 19.97 14.89 -4.14
N SER A 9 20.40 15.21 -5.36
CA SER A 9 19.51 15.75 -6.39
C SER A 9 18.53 14.69 -6.90
N LEU A 10 19.01 13.46 -7.18
CA LEU A 10 18.17 12.34 -7.59
C LEU A 10 17.17 11.97 -6.49
N ARG A 11 17.62 11.91 -5.24
CA ARG A 11 16.76 11.60 -4.09
C ARG A 11 15.67 12.67 -3.89
N LYS A 12 16.00 13.96 -4.05
CA LYS A 12 15.00 15.04 -3.99
C LYS A 12 14.00 14.93 -5.13
N GLN A 13 14.46 14.59 -6.33
CA GLN A 13 13.60 14.40 -7.49
C GLN A 13 12.65 13.22 -7.31
N ALA A 14 13.14 12.07 -6.82
CA ALA A 14 12.34 10.89 -6.52
C ALA A 14 11.21 11.24 -5.53
N ARG A 15 11.53 11.88 -4.40
CA ARG A 15 10.51 12.30 -3.41
C ARG A 15 9.46 13.24 -3.98
N LYS A 16 9.86 14.16 -4.86
CA LYS A 16 8.92 15.08 -5.53
C LYS A 16 7.97 14.32 -6.45
N LEU A 17 8.50 13.39 -7.24
CA LEU A 17 7.70 12.56 -8.14
C LEU A 17 6.76 11.63 -7.36
N GLU A 18 7.24 11.02 -6.27
CA GLU A 18 6.42 10.21 -5.36
C GLU A 18 5.23 11.01 -4.82
N ALA A 19 5.46 12.22 -4.30
CA ALA A 19 4.40 13.07 -3.76
C ALA A 19 3.37 13.48 -4.83
N GLN A 20 3.82 13.81 -6.05
CA GLN A 20 2.93 14.14 -7.17
C GLN A 20 2.12 12.92 -7.61
N LEU A 21 2.75 11.75 -7.64
CA LEU A 21 2.10 10.49 -8.00
C LEU A 21 1.02 10.11 -6.97
N ASP A 22 1.31 10.26 -5.68
CA ASP A 22 0.35 10.02 -4.58
C ASP A 22 -0.89 10.93 -4.66
N GLU A 23 -0.68 12.23 -4.90
CA GLU A 23 -1.77 13.20 -5.03
C GLU A 23 -2.75 12.79 -6.13
N GLN A 24 -2.23 12.25 -7.22
CA GLN A 24 -3.04 11.99 -8.41
C GLN A 24 -3.57 10.57 -8.44
N MET A 25 -2.89 9.64 -7.78
CA MET A 25 -3.48 8.37 -7.38
C MET A 25 -4.71 8.60 -6.50
N SER A 26 -4.68 9.58 -5.58
CA SER A 26 -5.84 9.94 -4.76
C SER A 26 -6.99 10.49 -5.61
N SER A 27 -6.71 11.37 -6.57
CA SER A 27 -7.71 11.85 -7.54
C SER A 27 -8.28 10.73 -8.40
N TYR A 28 -7.43 9.80 -8.86
CA TYR A 28 -7.83 8.65 -9.66
C TYR A 28 -8.73 7.68 -8.85
N ARG A 29 -8.42 7.41 -7.58
CA ARG A 29 -9.32 6.64 -6.68
C ARG A 29 -10.69 7.28 -6.54
N LYS A 30 -10.75 8.60 -6.38
CA LYS A 30 -12.02 9.33 -6.29
C LYS A 30 -12.82 9.17 -7.59
N LEU A 31 -12.16 9.26 -8.74
CA LEU A 31 -12.78 9.02 -10.05
C LEU A 31 -13.31 7.59 -10.13
N VAL A 32 -12.51 6.58 -9.79
CA VAL A 32 -12.89 5.15 -9.79
C VAL A 32 -14.06 4.86 -8.83
N SER A 33 -14.17 5.60 -7.73
CA SER A 33 -15.27 5.48 -6.78
C SER A 33 -16.54 6.22 -7.23
N ALA A 34 -16.39 7.36 -7.92
CA ALA A 34 -17.48 8.23 -8.34
C ALA A 34 -18.10 7.80 -9.68
N LYS A 35 -17.40 7.04 -10.52
CA LYS A 35 -17.86 6.66 -11.86
C LYS A 35 -19.02 5.65 -11.78
N VAL A 36 -20.24 6.19 -11.81
CA VAL A 36 -21.53 5.55 -12.16
C VAL A 36 -22.16 6.25 -13.38
N SER A 37 -21.54 7.31 -13.94
CA SER A 37 -22.16 8.16 -14.97
C SER A 37 -21.28 8.39 -16.20
N THR A 38 -21.90 8.28 -17.37
CA THR A 38 -21.38 8.01 -18.73
C THR A 38 -20.67 9.18 -19.43
N LYS A 39 -20.25 10.23 -18.72
CA LYS A 39 -19.71 11.48 -19.35
C LYS A 39 -18.24 11.83 -19.02
N ILE A 40 -17.49 10.92 -18.42
CA ILE A 40 -16.15 11.17 -17.86
C ILE A 40 -15.07 10.29 -18.52
N ASP A 41 -15.08 10.10 -19.83
CA ASP A 41 -14.08 9.25 -20.51
C ASP A 41 -12.79 10.00 -20.89
N VAL A 42 -12.91 11.26 -21.33
CA VAL A 42 -11.74 12.04 -21.78
C VAL A 42 -10.85 12.45 -20.59
N ALA A 43 -11.45 12.93 -19.51
CA ALA A 43 -10.72 13.33 -18.30
C ALA A 43 -10.05 12.15 -17.58
N GLU A 44 -10.59 10.93 -17.74
CA GLU A 44 -9.98 9.70 -17.22
C GLU A 44 -8.72 9.33 -18.02
N SER A 45 -8.82 9.28 -19.35
CA SER A 45 -7.70 8.96 -20.22
C SER A 45 -6.53 9.93 -20.04
N ASP A 46 -6.84 11.22 -19.87
CA ASP A 46 -5.82 12.24 -19.60
C ASP A 46 -5.11 11.99 -18.26
N LEU A 47 -5.87 11.69 -17.21
CA LEU A 47 -5.34 11.39 -15.86
C LEU A 47 -4.52 10.08 -15.84
N GLU A 48 -4.99 9.01 -16.50
CA GLU A 48 -4.24 7.76 -16.65
C GLU A 48 -2.91 8.00 -17.35
N SER A 49 -2.93 8.71 -18.49
CA SER A 49 -1.70 9.00 -19.25
C SER A 49 -0.71 9.86 -18.46
N TRP A 50 -1.21 10.74 -17.59
CA TRP A 50 -0.37 11.58 -16.73
C TRP A 50 0.29 10.77 -15.61
N ILE A 51 -0.47 9.87 -14.98
CA ILE A 51 0.05 8.93 -13.97
C ILE A 51 1.10 7.98 -14.58
N GLU A 52 0.85 7.44 -15.77
CA GLU A 52 1.82 6.61 -16.50
C GLU A 52 3.12 7.37 -16.81
N ARG A 53 3.04 8.65 -17.20
CA ARG A 53 4.22 9.49 -17.40
C ARG A 53 5.02 9.67 -16.11
N LEU A 54 4.36 9.93 -14.98
CA LEU A 54 5.03 10.06 -13.69
C LEU A 54 5.70 8.77 -13.23
N LEU A 55 5.03 7.62 -13.39
CA LEU A 55 5.60 6.31 -13.09
C LEU A 55 6.88 6.05 -13.90
N ASN A 56 6.85 6.33 -15.21
CA ASN A 56 8.02 6.21 -16.07
C ASN A 56 9.16 7.15 -15.66
N GLN A 57 8.85 8.39 -15.27
CA GLN A 57 9.86 9.33 -14.77
C GLN A 57 10.48 8.87 -13.46
N LEU A 58 9.67 8.36 -12.51
CA LEU A 58 10.17 7.84 -11.24
C LEU A 58 11.03 6.59 -11.45
N GLN A 59 10.64 5.72 -12.39
CA GLN A 59 11.45 4.56 -12.79
C GLN A 59 12.79 4.98 -13.39
N GLN A 60 12.82 6.03 -14.22
CA GLN A 60 14.07 6.55 -14.79
C GLN A 60 14.99 7.10 -13.68
N VAL A 61 14.45 7.87 -12.73
CA VAL A 61 15.22 8.39 -11.59
C VAL A 61 15.75 7.25 -10.73
N ASN A 62 14.94 6.22 -10.43
CA ASN A 62 15.39 5.04 -9.70
C ASN A 62 16.50 4.29 -10.43
N SER A 63 16.45 4.21 -11.76
CA SER A 63 17.51 3.59 -12.57
C SER A 63 18.81 4.40 -12.51
N GLN A 64 18.73 5.74 -12.51
CA GLN A 64 19.90 6.61 -12.34
C GLN A 64 20.48 6.50 -10.93
N MET A 65 19.63 6.44 -9.90
CA MET A 65 20.04 6.20 -8.51
C MET A 65 20.73 4.84 -8.36
N GLN A 66 20.23 3.81 -9.04
CA GLN A 66 20.84 2.48 -9.09
C GLN A 66 22.21 2.48 -9.77
N ALA A 67 22.36 3.14 -10.92
CA ALA A 67 23.65 3.30 -11.59
C ALA A 67 24.67 4.04 -10.69
N TRP A 68 24.22 5.06 -9.95
CA TRP A 68 25.05 5.79 -9.00
C TRP A 68 25.53 4.89 -7.85
N VAL A 69 24.63 4.09 -7.28
CA VAL A 69 24.98 3.11 -6.22
C VAL A 69 26.02 2.10 -6.72
N TYR A 70 25.85 1.57 -7.93
CA TYR A 70 26.82 0.62 -8.52
C TYR A 70 28.19 1.26 -8.82
N SER A 71 28.27 2.58 -8.99
CA SER A 71 29.53 3.30 -9.24
C SER A 71 30.41 3.52 -7.99
N GLY A 72 29.98 3.04 -6.82
CA GLY A 72 30.74 3.13 -5.56
C GLY A 72 29.97 3.77 -4.39
N GLY A 73 28.65 3.67 -4.39
CA GLY A 73 27.80 4.22 -3.32
C GLY A 73 27.95 3.47 -1.98
N SER A 74 27.74 4.18 -0.87
CA SER A 74 27.74 3.61 0.48
C SER A 74 26.55 2.67 0.74
N GLU A 75 26.67 1.73 1.67
CA GLU A 75 25.60 0.79 2.07
C GLU A 75 24.29 1.50 2.48
N MET A 76 24.38 2.66 3.13
CA MET A 76 23.21 3.48 3.51
C MET A 76 22.44 4.04 2.29
N VAL A 77 23.16 4.34 1.22
CA VAL A 77 22.61 4.83 -0.06
C VAL A 77 21.85 3.70 -0.76
N SER A 78 22.37 2.47 -0.66
CA SER A 78 21.74 1.27 -1.18
C SER A 78 20.39 0.98 -0.53
N HIS A 79 20.29 1.05 0.81
CA HIS A 79 19.00 0.88 1.50
C HIS A 79 17.99 1.96 1.12
N THR A 80 18.45 3.21 0.92
CA THR A 80 17.57 4.30 0.50
C THR A 80 17.03 4.06 -0.92
N LEU A 81 17.87 3.56 -1.83
CA LEU A 81 17.44 3.16 -3.17
C LEU A 81 16.41 2.02 -3.11
N THR A 82 16.66 0.97 -2.33
CA THR A 82 15.72 -0.16 -2.19
C THR A 82 14.33 0.34 -1.79
N ARG A 83 14.25 1.26 -0.82
CA ARG A 83 12.99 1.88 -0.42
C ARG A 83 12.29 2.62 -1.56
N HIS A 84 13.03 3.39 -2.36
CA HIS A 84 12.44 4.10 -3.50
C HIS A 84 11.96 3.13 -4.61
N GLN A 85 12.61 1.97 -4.76
CA GLN A 85 12.16 0.90 -5.67
C GLN A 85 10.88 0.22 -5.16
N GLU A 86 10.79 -0.06 -3.85
CA GLU A 86 9.58 -0.61 -3.21
C GLU A 86 8.39 0.34 -3.38
N ILE A 87 8.57 1.64 -3.10
CA ILE A 87 7.52 2.65 -3.27
C ILE A 87 7.03 2.71 -4.72
N LEU A 88 7.95 2.70 -5.70
CA LEU A 88 7.58 2.68 -7.12
C LEU A 88 6.77 1.42 -7.46
N GLN A 89 7.18 0.26 -6.96
CA GLN A 89 6.48 -1.00 -7.22
C GLN A 89 5.07 -1.00 -6.62
N ASP A 90 4.92 -0.53 -5.37
CA ASP A 90 3.63 -0.43 -4.69
C ASP A 90 2.68 0.51 -5.44
N LEU A 91 3.16 1.69 -5.83
CA LEU A 91 2.36 2.69 -6.57
C LEU A 91 1.98 2.19 -7.97
N ALA A 92 2.89 1.49 -8.67
CA ALA A 92 2.60 0.90 -9.97
C ALA A 92 1.54 -0.21 -9.85
N GLN A 93 1.71 -1.14 -8.90
CA GLN A 93 0.76 -2.23 -8.67
C GLN A 93 -0.63 -1.69 -8.34
N GLU A 94 -0.68 -0.65 -7.49
CA GLU A 94 -1.92 0.02 -7.14
C GLU A 94 -2.60 0.66 -8.34
N PHE A 95 -1.86 1.38 -9.18
CA PHE A 95 -2.39 1.99 -10.39
C PHE A 95 -3.06 0.95 -11.30
N TYR A 96 -2.36 -0.15 -11.61
CA TYR A 96 -2.90 -1.21 -12.46
C TYR A 96 -4.13 -1.88 -11.84
N ARG A 97 -4.15 -2.07 -10.52
CA ARG A 97 -5.32 -2.59 -9.80
C ARG A 97 -6.53 -1.66 -9.89
N LEU A 98 -6.32 -0.35 -9.75
CA LEU A 98 -7.38 0.64 -9.87
C LEU A 98 -7.92 0.69 -11.30
N ARG A 99 -7.03 0.63 -12.29
CA ARG A 99 -7.38 0.60 -13.72
C ARG A 99 -8.19 -0.64 -14.10
N SER A 100 -7.79 -1.83 -13.62
CA SER A 100 -8.56 -3.05 -13.87
C SER A 100 -9.94 -3.00 -13.20
N SER A 101 -10.02 -2.45 -11.99
CA SER A 101 -11.28 -2.27 -11.27
C SER A 101 -12.22 -1.31 -12.01
N LEU A 102 -11.68 -0.22 -12.55
CA LEU A 102 -12.43 0.75 -13.34
C LEU A 102 -12.98 0.13 -14.63
N ARG A 103 -12.14 -0.59 -15.37
CA ARG A 103 -12.55 -1.30 -16.59
C ARG A 103 -13.65 -2.31 -16.30
N ALA A 104 -13.52 -3.11 -15.25
CA ALA A 104 -14.55 -4.07 -14.87
C ALA A 104 -15.90 -3.38 -14.54
N LYS A 105 -15.87 -2.22 -13.87
CA LYS A 105 -17.08 -1.42 -13.63
C LYS A 105 -17.67 -0.84 -14.92
N GLN A 106 -16.83 -0.39 -15.84
CA GLN A 106 -17.27 0.17 -17.12
C GLN A 106 -17.90 -0.91 -18.01
N GLU A 107 -17.30 -2.09 -18.09
CA GLU A 107 -17.87 -3.26 -18.79
C GLU A 107 -19.22 -3.64 -18.19
N HIS A 108 -19.32 -3.72 -16.86
CA HIS A 108 -20.59 -4.00 -16.19
C HIS A 108 -21.66 -2.92 -16.44
N ALA A 109 -21.27 -1.65 -16.47
CA ALA A 109 -22.18 -0.54 -16.78
C ALA A 109 -22.65 -0.58 -18.25
N SER A 110 -21.76 -0.89 -19.19
CA SER A 110 -22.09 -1.04 -20.62
C SER A 110 -23.08 -2.18 -20.84
N LEU A 111 -22.88 -3.32 -20.19
CA LEU A 111 -23.81 -4.45 -20.27
C LEU A 111 -25.20 -4.07 -19.74
N LEU A 112 -25.28 -3.36 -18.62
CA LEU A 112 -26.57 -2.90 -18.08
C LEU A 112 -27.26 -1.89 -18.99
N ASP A 113 -26.51 -1.02 -19.67
CA ASP A 113 -27.08 -0.07 -20.62
C ASP A 113 -27.66 -0.78 -21.85
N ASP A 114 -26.96 -1.78 -22.39
CA ASP A 114 -27.46 -2.65 -23.46
C ASP A 114 -28.77 -3.37 -23.04
N PHE A 115 -28.83 -3.89 -21.81
CA PHE A 115 -30.06 -4.49 -21.28
C PHE A 115 -31.21 -3.47 -21.16
N LYS A 116 -30.90 -2.23 -20.74
CA LYS A 116 -31.91 -1.16 -20.60
C LYS A 116 -32.43 -0.71 -21.97
N GLU A 117 -31.55 -0.61 -22.96
CA GLU A 117 -31.91 -0.28 -24.35
C GLU A 117 -32.74 -1.39 -25.00
N PHE A 118 -32.40 -2.66 -24.73
CA PHE A 118 -33.20 -3.82 -25.16
C PHE A 118 -34.60 -3.82 -24.51
N ASP A 119 -34.72 -3.57 -23.22
CA ASP A 119 -36.03 -3.50 -22.54
C ASP A 119 -36.86 -2.32 -23.06
N ARG A 120 -36.22 -1.18 -23.36
CA ARG A 120 -36.89 0.00 -23.91
C ARG A 120 -37.38 -0.21 -25.36
N THR A 121 -36.55 -0.81 -26.21
CA THR A 121 -36.94 -1.14 -27.59
C THR A 121 -38.04 -2.20 -27.63
N LYS A 122 -38.04 -3.16 -26.70
CA LYS A 122 -39.14 -4.11 -26.55
C LYS A 122 -40.43 -3.43 -26.09
N LEU A 123 -40.36 -2.51 -25.12
CA LEU A 123 -41.51 -1.74 -24.65
C LEU A 123 -42.14 -0.87 -25.75
N ASP A 124 -41.32 -0.20 -26.58
CA ASP A 124 -41.81 0.58 -27.74
C ASP A 124 -42.47 -0.32 -28.82
N LEU A 125 -42.06 -1.60 -28.93
CA LEU A 125 -42.68 -2.57 -29.83
C LEU A 125 -43.96 -3.22 -29.25
N GLU A 126 -44.12 -3.22 -27.92
CA GLU A 126 -45.25 -3.83 -27.20
C GLU A 126 -46.33 -2.82 -26.77
N GLU A 127 -46.20 -1.53 -27.10
CA GLU A 127 -47.23 -0.48 -26.87
C GLU A 127 -48.56 -0.76 -27.63
N GLY A 128 -48.63 -1.84 -28.41
CA GLY A 128 -49.84 -2.38 -29.02
C GLY A 128 -50.73 -3.28 -28.14
N GLY A 129 -50.35 -3.62 -26.91
CA GLY A 129 -51.25 -4.32 -25.98
C GLY A 129 -50.55 -5.17 -24.92
N VAL A 130 -50.34 -4.59 -23.74
CA VAL A 130 -49.80 -5.31 -22.58
C VAL A 130 -50.87 -6.26 -22.02
N SER A 131 -50.67 -7.55 -22.25
CA SER A 131 -51.47 -8.65 -21.67
C SER A 131 -50.98 -8.97 -20.25
N GLU A 132 -51.90 -9.17 -19.29
CA GLU A 132 -51.60 -9.60 -17.90
C GLU A 132 -50.62 -10.79 -17.82
N GLN A 133 -50.58 -11.66 -18.83
CA GLN A 133 -49.65 -12.79 -18.88
C GLN A 133 -48.19 -12.35 -19.01
N GLN A 134 -47.89 -11.23 -19.66
CA GLN A 134 -46.53 -10.70 -19.73
C GLN A 134 -46.07 -10.15 -18.38
N THR A 135 -46.98 -9.53 -17.62
CA THR A 135 -46.72 -9.07 -16.25
C THR A 135 -46.38 -10.25 -15.34
N LEU A 136 -47.14 -11.35 -15.43
CA LEU A 136 -46.89 -12.57 -14.65
C LEU A 136 -45.57 -13.25 -15.04
N LEU A 137 -45.23 -13.29 -16.34
CA LEU A 137 -43.95 -13.83 -16.80
C LEU A 137 -42.76 -12.97 -16.32
N LYS A 138 -42.93 -11.64 -16.28
CA LYS A 138 -41.92 -10.71 -15.74
C LYS A 138 -41.73 -10.92 -14.24
N GLU A 139 -42.82 -11.10 -13.47
CA GLU A 139 -42.73 -11.46 -12.05
C GLU A 139 -42.03 -12.79 -11.85
N HIS A 140 -42.39 -13.83 -12.61
CA HIS A 140 -41.74 -15.14 -12.51
C HIS A 140 -40.24 -15.06 -12.81
N ALA A 141 -39.85 -14.31 -13.85
CA ALA A 141 -38.44 -14.07 -14.18
C ALA A 141 -37.72 -13.30 -13.07
N SER A 142 -38.39 -12.36 -12.41
CA SER A 142 -37.83 -11.64 -11.26
C SER A 142 -37.64 -12.55 -10.03
N ILE A 143 -38.60 -13.43 -9.74
CA ILE A 143 -38.53 -14.41 -8.64
C ILE A 143 -37.39 -15.41 -8.87
N SER A 144 -37.27 -15.92 -10.10
CA SER A 144 -36.18 -16.84 -10.47
C SER A 144 -34.81 -16.18 -10.29
N ARG A 145 -34.68 -14.90 -10.68
CA ARG A 145 -33.45 -14.13 -10.51
C ARG A 145 -33.12 -13.87 -9.03
N SER A 146 -34.12 -13.53 -8.22
CA SER A 146 -33.98 -13.38 -6.76
C SER A 146 -33.57 -14.69 -6.08
N THR A 147 -34.08 -15.83 -6.57
CA THR A 147 -33.71 -17.16 -6.06
C THR A 147 -32.22 -17.44 -6.28
N GLY A 148 -31.70 -17.19 -7.49
CA GLY A 148 -30.26 -17.36 -7.77
C GLY A 148 -29.36 -16.38 -7.01
N GLN A 149 -29.83 -15.16 -6.71
CA GLN A 149 -29.12 -14.23 -5.84
C GLN A 149 -29.07 -14.74 -4.39
N MET A 150 -30.14 -15.39 -3.91
CA MET A 150 -30.17 -15.98 -2.57
C MET A 150 -29.15 -17.13 -2.44
N ASP A 151 -28.98 -17.95 -3.48
CA ASP A 151 -27.95 -18.99 -3.51
C ASP A 151 -26.53 -18.43 -3.42
N ASN A 152 -26.26 -17.29 -4.07
CA ASN A 152 -24.97 -16.60 -3.95
C ASN A 152 -24.71 -16.07 -2.53
N VAL A 153 -25.75 -15.55 -1.87
CA VAL A 153 -25.65 -15.10 -0.46
C VAL A 153 -25.40 -16.29 0.47
N ILE A 154 -26.05 -17.44 0.22
CA ILE A 154 -25.82 -18.68 0.98
C ILE A 154 -24.38 -19.17 0.80
N SER A 155 -23.89 -19.21 -0.44
CA SER A 155 -22.50 -19.56 -0.77
C SER A 155 -21.49 -18.63 -0.07
N GLN A 156 -21.71 -17.31 -0.14
CA GLN A 156 -20.85 -16.33 0.51
C GLN A 156 -20.89 -16.44 2.04
N ALA A 157 -22.05 -16.73 2.62
CA ALA A 157 -22.19 -16.98 4.05
C ALA A 157 -21.43 -18.24 4.47
N GLN A 158 -21.52 -19.33 3.70
CA GLN A 158 -20.76 -20.56 3.95
C GLN A 158 -19.24 -20.33 3.86
N ALA A 159 -18.77 -19.59 2.86
CA ALA A 159 -17.37 -19.22 2.72
C ALA A 159 -16.88 -18.37 3.91
N THR A 160 -17.71 -17.43 4.37
CA THR A 160 -17.41 -16.58 5.53
C THR A 160 -17.34 -17.39 6.82
N LEU A 161 -18.27 -18.34 7.02
CA LEU A 161 -18.24 -19.27 8.15
C LEU A 161 -16.97 -20.14 8.11
N GLY A 162 -16.59 -20.66 6.95
CA GLY A 162 -15.34 -21.41 6.78
C GLY A 162 -14.11 -20.57 7.14
N ALA A 163 -14.06 -19.32 6.68
CA ALA A 163 -12.98 -18.39 7.01
C ALA A 163 -12.93 -18.07 8.51
N LEU A 164 -14.07 -17.85 9.17
CA LEU A 164 -14.14 -17.60 10.62
C LEU A 164 -13.68 -18.83 11.44
N VAL A 165 -14.05 -20.05 11.01
CA VAL A 165 -13.59 -21.29 11.66
C VAL A 165 -12.07 -21.47 11.48
N PHE A 166 -11.55 -21.21 10.29
CA PHE A 166 -10.10 -21.26 10.03
C PHE A 166 -9.35 -20.19 10.85
N GLN A 167 -9.90 -18.98 10.92
CA GLN A 167 -9.35 -17.88 11.71
C GLN A 167 -9.34 -18.21 13.22
N ARG A 168 -10.40 -18.86 13.74
CA ARG A 168 -10.45 -19.35 15.13
C ARG A 168 -9.36 -20.39 15.41
N SER A 169 -9.12 -21.33 14.48
CA SER A 169 -8.02 -22.30 14.61
C SER A 169 -6.65 -21.62 14.61
N THR A 170 -6.48 -20.58 13.78
CA THR A 170 -5.25 -19.80 13.68
C THR A 170 -5.00 -19.00 14.97
N PHE A 171 -6.03 -18.37 15.55
CA PHE A 171 -5.92 -17.68 16.85
C PHE A 171 -5.56 -18.63 17.99
N SER A 172 -6.10 -19.86 18.00
CA SER A 172 -5.68 -20.89 18.95
C SER A 172 -4.18 -21.22 18.79
N GLY A 173 -3.69 -21.33 17.54
CA GLY A 173 -2.28 -21.50 17.24
C GLY A 173 -1.39 -20.34 17.69
N ILE A 174 -1.86 -19.10 17.60
CA ILE A 174 -1.12 -17.90 18.03
C ILE A 174 -0.89 -17.90 19.54
N ASN A 175 -1.87 -18.32 20.35
CA ASN A 175 -1.71 -18.39 21.80
C ASN A 175 -0.59 -19.36 22.21
N SER A 176 -0.45 -20.48 21.47
CA SER A 176 0.63 -21.45 21.68
C SER A 176 2.02 -20.91 21.31
N LYS A 177 2.11 -20.09 20.26
CA LYS A 177 3.35 -19.42 19.84
C LYS A 177 3.72 -18.27 20.79
N LEU A 178 2.75 -17.51 21.29
CA LEU A 178 2.99 -16.45 22.27
C LEU A 178 3.49 -17.00 23.61
N GLY A 179 2.98 -18.16 24.05
CA GLY A 179 3.54 -18.88 25.20
C GLY A 179 5.02 -19.24 25.04
N ASN A 180 5.43 -19.64 23.84
CA ASN A 180 6.84 -19.93 23.51
C ASN A 180 7.71 -18.67 23.32
N VAL A 181 7.14 -17.51 23.00
CA VAL A 181 7.88 -16.23 22.98
C VAL A 181 8.07 -15.68 24.40
N SER A 182 7.07 -15.86 25.27
CA SER A 182 7.14 -15.49 26.69
C SER A 182 8.30 -16.19 27.42
N SER A 183 8.56 -17.46 27.10
CA SER A 183 9.69 -18.21 27.67
C SER A 183 11.07 -17.73 27.19
N ARG A 184 11.17 -16.90 26.15
CA ARG A 184 12.44 -16.33 25.64
C ARG A 184 12.72 -14.90 26.10
N LEU A 185 11.73 -14.17 26.61
CA LEU A 185 11.90 -12.83 27.20
C LEU A 185 12.92 -12.74 28.36
N PRO A 186 13.10 -13.73 29.27
CA PRO A 186 14.14 -13.63 30.29
C PRO A 186 15.59 -13.58 29.73
N THR A 187 15.82 -14.03 28.49
CA THR A 187 17.16 -14.01 27.87
C THR A 187 17.53 -12.60 27.38
N VAL A 188 16.56 -11.81 26.93
CA VAL A 188 16.78 -10.45 26.42
C VAL A 188 17.15 -9.49 27.57
N ASN A 189 16.59 -9.69 28.76
CA ASN A 189 16.90 -8.85 29.92
C ASN A 189 18.36 -9.04 30.42
N ASN A 190 18.91 -10.25 30.28
CA ASN A 190 20.31 -10.54 30.64
C ASN A 190 21.30 -9.87 29.66
N ILE A 191 20.99 -9.85 28.37
CA ILE A 191 21.82 -9.21 27.34
C ILE A 191 21.80 -7.68 27.52
N LEU A 192 20.62 -7.09 27.80
CA LEU A 192 20.49 -5.65 28.04
C LEU A 192 21.22 -5.20 29.31
N SER A 193 21.20 -6.01 30.36
CA SER A 193 21.94 -5.76 31.62
C SER A 193 23.46 -5.86 31.43
N ALA A 194 23.93 -6.83 30.63
CA ALA A 194 25.35 -6.96 30.31
C ALA A 194 25.89 -5.75 29.52
N ILE A 195 25.10 -5.20 28.59
CA ILE A 195 25.45 -4.01 27.81
C ILE A 195 25.53 -2.75 28.70
N LYS A 196 24.56 -2.55 29.60
CA LYS A 196 24.58 -1.42 30.54
C LYS A 196 25.79 -1.44 31.48
N ARG A 197 26.20 -2.63 31.94
CA ARG A 197 27.34 -2.80 32.86
C ARG A 197 28.69 -2.46 32.22
N LYS A 198 28.86 -2.70 30.92
CA LYS A 198 30.09 -2.32 30.21
C LYS A 198 30.20 -0.80 30.07
N LYS A 199 29.10 -0.13 29.73
CA LYS A 199 29.05 1.34 29.59
C LYS A 199 29.28 2.08 30.92
N SER A 200 28.83 1.54 32.05
CA SER A 200 29.06 2.16 33.36
C SER A 200 30.52 2.09 33.83
N MET A 201 31.25 1.04 33.46
CA MET A 201 32.66 0.89 33.85
C MET A 201 33.55 1.95 33.18
N ASP A 202 33.31 2.23 31.89
CA ASP A 202 34.08 3.24 31.14
C ASP A 202 33.90 4.65 31.73
N THR A 203 32.68 5.00 32.17
CA THR A 203 32.40 6.29 32.84
C THR A 203 33.09 6.41 34.20
N ILE A 204 33.12 5.34 35.00
CA ILE A 204 33.79 5.35 36.31
C ILE A 204 35.30 5.58 36.14
N ILE A 205 35.94 4.86 35.22
CA ILE A 205 37.39 4.98 34.96
C ILE A 205 37.76 6.40 34.51
N LEU A 206 37.01 6.97 33.56
CA LEU A 206 37.23 8.35 33.09
C LEU A 206 37.10 9.39 34.22
N SER A 207 36.09 9.24 35.08
CA SER A 207 35.87 10.17 36.19
C SER A 207 36.98 10.13 37.25
N LEU A 208 37.52 8.93 37.53
CA LEU A 208 38.57 8.74 38.52
C LEU A 208 39.89 9.33 38.02
N VAL A 209 40.26 9.06 36.77
CA VAL A 209 41.47 9.63 36.14
C VAL A 209 41.40 11.16 36.12
N GLY A 210 40.27 11.73 35.70
CA GLY A 210 40.07 13.18 35.69
C GLY A 210 40.23 13.82 37.07
N SER A 211 39.65 13.20 38.12
CA SER A 211 39.76 13.68 39.49
C SER A 211 41.20 13.67 40.02
N VAL A 212 41.95 12.59 39.76
CA VAL A 212 43.36 12.47 40.18
C VAL A 212 44.24 13.51 39.49
N CYS A 213 44.06 13.73 38.18
CA CYS A 213 44.79 14.76 37.44
C CYS A 213 44.53 16.17 38.00
N ILE A 214 43.27 16.50 38.31
CA ILE A 214 42.90 17.79 38.89
C ILE A 214 43.53 17.97 40.28
N PHE A 215 43.55 16.91 41.10
CA PHE A 215 44.13 16.95 42.44
C PHE A 215 45.65 17.20 42.41
N PHE A 216 46.38 16.55 41.50
CA PHE A 216 47.82 16.80 41.33
C PHE A 216 48.12 18.22 40.86
N ILE A 217 47.32 18.77 39.94
CA ILE A 217 47.44 20.16 39.50
C ILE A 217 47.24 21.13 40.67
N PHE A 218 46.25 20.85 41.53
CA PHE A 218 45.96 21.67 42.70
C PHE A 218 47.09 21.67 43.73
N ILE A 219 47.68 20.50 44.02
CA ILE A 219 48.85 20.40 44.91
C ILE A 219 50.05 21.15 44.33
N TYR A 220 50.32 21.01 43.03
CA TYR A 220 51.41 21.73 42.38
C TYR A 220 51.24 23.24 42.47
N TRP A 221 50.01 23.74 42.35
CA TRP A 221 49.72 25.16 42.48
C TRP A 221 49.87 25.67 43.93
N LEU A 222 49.51 24.88 44.93
CA LEU A 222 49.68 25.23 46.35
C LEU A 222 51.14 25.18 46.84
N THR A 223 51.97 24.35 46.20
CA THR A 223 53.37 24.16 46.60
C THR A 223 54.31 25.20 45.97
N LYS A 224 53.83 25.96 44.99
CA LYS A 224 54.55 27.02 44.31
C LYS A 224 54.19 28.39 44.87
#